data_AF-A0A0L7K737-F1
#
_entry.id   AF-A0A0L7K737-F1
#
_cell.length_a   1.000
_cell.length_b   1.000
_cell.length_c   1.000
_cell.angle_alpha   90.00
_cell.angle_beta   90.00
_cell.angle_gamma   90.00
#
_symmetry.space_group_name_H-M   'P 1'
#
loop_
_entity.id
_entity.type
_entity.pdbx_description
1 polymer ?
#
loop_
_entity_poly.entity_id
_entity_poly.type
_entity_poly.pdbx_seq_one_letter_code
_entity_poly.pdbx_strand_id
1 'polypeptide(L)'
;MSSNNNLNEEEEILFFYEDPKSFDEKNLYEVNRAPWFYHLINVLGLTKDNFMEIKHMVEDKKNNILNLINYKSYTDNYLKKNDTMKNMLCAYLYSCKTSLYEYSKNINSEQNIHFFFTFGNITADLDSVCSSIIYSFFLFIWYSLKTNLIGKKKDDPLMFFIPVINIKKNDMKLKILIIWWLEKCGIENPEELLIFNDDLNLLEVLKNDTKYDTCLVDFNKSENNCVYNINNIKSIIDHHILNEEMKNKKITKSVFPIYVCSCMVIIAYFYKYSSEFLGISLLNRDIMWLIYGTMLKDSNNFPKDDFRKRWIQSDLNIYLSMKKYFRIPDIMDIYITQKFNNIRFSIDLKKFGIENLLFVDYKDYNYDIQGKKFTIRICSLDFSVESILSHENVDTLVNKMCELCEENKFAAFILMGSYMINYVFHKDIGLLFFNEDITKDKLLTALIANQDINLCEKGFKKITCKNESRNIDLFQINNTSYSRKRLECFLININLMEEKTKNVELITSDFIENEILEKYDIFSKAYSLGKIRVLLPWRGSFRKNLDDSKKKKYIKFNST
;
A
#
# COMPACT_ATOMS: atom_id res chain seq x y z
N MET A 1 -14.09 -28.44 -38.86
CA MET A 1 -15.20 -27.98 -38.02
C MET A 1 -14.60 -27.30 -36.81
N SER A 2 -14.86 -26.00 -36.72
CA SER A 2 -14.38 -25.04 -35.74
C SER A 2 -14.85 -25.36 -34.31
N SER A 3 -13.92 -25.50 -33.38
CA SER A 3 -14.18 -25.32 -31.95
C SER A 3 -13.51 -24.02 -31.52
N ASN A 4 -14.34 -23.05 -31.14
CA ASN A 4 -13.97 -21.70 -30.72
C ASN A 4 -12.94 -21.71 -29.57
N ASN A 5 -11.71 -21.29 -29.89
CA ASN A 5 -10.67 -20.91 -28.93
C ASN A 5 -10.73 -19.39 -28.66
N ASN A 6 -11.87 -18.88 -28.18
CA ASN A 6 -12.01 -17.49 -27.73
C ASN A 6 -12.21 -17.45 -26.22
N LEU A 7 -11.21 -17.89 -25.47
CA LEU A 7 -11.04 -17.58 -24.05
C LEU A 7 -9.87 -16.60 -23.94
N ASN A 8 -10.12 -15.50 -23.23
CA ASN A 8 -9.35 -14.26 -23.16
C ASN A 8 -7.86 -14.47 -22.81
N GLU A 9 -6.98 -14.51 -23.82
CA GLU A 9 -5.53 -14.30 -23.63
C GLU A 9 -5.20 -12.89 -23.09
N GLU A 10 -6.15 -11.94 -23.14
CA GLU A 10 -5.97 -10.57 -22.68
C GLU A 10 -5.90 -10.43 -21.13
N GLU A 11 -6.38 -11.40 -20.36
CA GLU A 11 -6.33 -11.34 -18.88
C GLU A 11 -4.97 -11.78 -18.29
N GLU A 12 -4.09 -12.42 -19.07
CA GLU A 12 -2.89 -13.07 -18.52
C GLU A 12 -1.64 -12.20 -18.41
N ILE A 13 -1.59 -11.04 -19.08
CA ILE A 13 -0.44 -10.12 -19.01
C ILE A 13 -0.90 -8.72 -18.62
N LEU A 14 -1.24 -8.57 -17.34
CA LEU A 14 -1.62 -7.27 -16.76
C LEU A 14 -0.55 -6.20 -16.89
N PHE A 15 0.72 -6.62 -16.90
CA PHE A 15 1.82 -5.70 -17.09
C PHE A 15 2.70 -6.11 -18.27
N PHE A 16 2.44 -5.48 -19.41
CA PHE A 16 3.21 -5.67 -20.64
C PHE A 16 4.06 -4.44 -20.95
N TYR A 17 5.24 -4.69 -21.54
CA TYR A 17 6.21 -3.66 -21.92
C TYR A 17 6.56 -3.81 -23.40
N GLU A 18 6.29 -2.75 -24.17
CA GLU A 18 6.78 -2.57 -25.53
C GLU A 18 7.88 -1.49 -25.55
N ASP A 19 8.89 -1.65 -26.42
CA ASP A 19 10.02 -0.72 -26.50
C ASP A 19 9.54 0.69 -26.89
N PRO A 20 9.98 1.76 -26.19
CA PRO A 20 9.68 3.15 -26.56
C PRO A 20 10.03 3.52 -28.01
N LYS A 21 11.00 2.82 -28.63
CA LYS A 21 11.35 3.03 -30.04
C LYS A 21 10.19 2.71 -30.99
N SER A 22 9.33 1.76 -30.63
CA SER A 22 8.21 1.25 -31.44
C SER A 22 6.87 1.98 -31.24
N PHE A 23 6.76 2.95 -30.32
CA PHE A 23 5.50 3.66 -30.06
C PHE A 23 5.34 4.93 -30.89
N ASP A 24 4.13 5.11 -31.44
CA ASP A 24 3.61 6.35 -32.03
C ASP A 24 2.91 7.19 -30.94
N GLU A 25 3.20 8.49 -30.87
CA GLU A 25 2.62 9.43 -29.92
C GLU A 25 1.09 9.52 -30.01
N LYS A 26 0.50 9.12 -31.14
CA LYS A 26 -0.97 9.09 -31.32
C LYS A 26 -1.65 7.92 -30.60
N ASN A 27 -0.93 6.84 -30.31
CA ASN A 27 -1.46 5.66 -29.61
C ASN A 27 -1.30 5.74 -28.08
N LEU A 28 -0.85 6.88 -27.55
CA LEU A 28 -0.53 7.11 -26.13
C LEU A 28 -1.74 6.93 -25.18
N TYR A 29 -2.97 6.99 -25.69
CA TYR A 29 -4.17 6.90 -24.85
C TYR A 29 -4.88 5.54 -24.95
N GLU A 30 -4.39 4.62 -25.78
CA GLU A 30 -5.16 3.42 -26.19
C GLU A 30 -4.58 2.08 -25.71
N VAL A 31 -3.43 2.01 -25.01
CA VAL A 31 -2.84 0.69 -24.69
C VAL A 31 -2.21 0.58 -23.30
N ASN A 32 -2.58 -0.51 -22.60
CA ASN A 32 -2.07 -1.03 -21.32
C ASN A 32 -0.54 -1.36 -21.31
N ARG A 33 0.28 -0.78 -22.20
CA ARG A 33 1.55 -1.37 -22.66
C ARG A 33 2.86 -0.70 -22.22
N ALA A 34 2.83 0.34 -21.37
CA ALA A 34 4.04 0.83 -20.67
C ALA A 34 3.73 1.82 -19.53
N PRO A 35 3.04 1.42 -18.44
CA PRO A 35 2.60 2.31 -17.36
C PRO A 35 3.64 3.35 -16.91
N TRP A 36 4.87 2.92 -16.63
CA TRP A 36 5.92 3.80 -16.09
C TRP A 36 6.32 4.95 -17.03
N PHE A 37 6.27 4.75 -18.34
CA PHE A 37 6.62 5.76 -19.34
C PHE A 37 5.58 6.89 -19.35
N TYR A 38 4.29 6.54 -19.30
CA TYR A 38 3.19 7.49 -19.24
C TYR A 38 3.26 8.40 -18.00
N HIS A 39 3.58 7.81 -16.85
CA HIS A 39 3.77 8.59 -15.62
C HIS A 39 4.91 9.59 -15.80
N LEU A 40 6.05 9.19 -16.36
CA LEU A 40 7.17 10.10 -16.56
C LEU A 40 6.92 11.17 -17.63
N ILE A 41 6.19 10.87 -18.71
CA ILE A 41 5.77 11.88 -19.70
C ILE A 41 4.86 12.92 -19.03
N ASN A 42 3.79 12.47 -18.38
CA ASN A 42 2.75 13.38 -17.93
C ASN A 42 3.11 14.12 -16.64
N VAL A 43 3.91 13.50 -15.77
CA VAL A 43 4.34 14.11 -14.50
C VAL A 43 5.63 14.94 -14.69
N LEU A 44 6.60 14.45 -15.47
CA LEU A 44 7.91 15.14 -15.62
C LEU A 44 8.09 15.85 -16.96
N GLY A 45 7.13 15.74 -17.89
CA GLY A 45 7.26 16.30 -19.24
C GLY A 45 8.45 15.72 -19.99
N LEU A 46 8.74 14.42 -19.83
CA LEU A 46 9.78 13.77 -20.63
C LEU A 46 9.26 13.49 -22.04
N THR A 47 10.07 13.85 -23.04
CA THR A 47 9.82 13.50 -24.45
C THR A 47 10.60 12.24 -24.83
N LYS A 48 10.25 11.62 -25.97
CA LYS A 48 10.99 10.47 -26.52
C LYS A 48 12.50 10.74 -26.62
N ASP A 49 12.88 11.93 -27.05
CA ASP A 49 14.28 12.35 -27.16
C ASP A 49 14.95 12.39 -25.79
N ASN A 50 14.28 12.91 -24.76
CA ASN A 50 14.82 12.91 -23.40
C ASN A 50 15.10 11.49 -22.89
N PHE A 51 14.21 10.53 -23.15
CA PHE A 51 14.45 9.14 -22.76
C PHE A 51 15.66 8.53 -23.47
N MET A 52 15.83 8.81 -24.76
CA MET A 52 16.96 8.30 -25.54
C MET A 52 18.27 8.95 -25.09
N GLU A 53 18.30 10.25 -24.83
CA GLU A 53 19.45 10.96 -24.26
C GLU A 53 19.83 10.42 -22.88
N ILE A 54 18.83 10.20 -22.00
CA ILE A 54 19.04 9.58 -20.69
C ILE A 54 19.67 8.19 -20.83
N LYS A 55 19.13 7.37 -21.74
CA LYS A 55 19.66 6.04 -22.01
C LYS A 55 21.11 6.10 -22.50
N HIS A 56 21.41 6.92 -23.50
CA HIS A 56 22.77 7.07 -24.02
C HIS A 56 23.76 7.55 -22.97
N MET A 57 23.39 8.52 -22.13
CA MET A 57 24.24 8.94 -21.01
C MET A 57 24.57 7.80 -20.06
N VAL A 58 23.54 7.02 -19.68
CA VAL A 58 23.70 5.92 -18.74
C VAL A 58 24.61 4.84 -19.34
N GLU A 59 24.43 4.52 -20.62
CA GLU A 59 25.27 3.58 -21.37
C GLU A 59 26.72 4.06 -21.48
N ASP A 60 26.93 5.32 -21.87
CA ASP A 60 28.26 5.92 -22.07
C ASP A 60 29.07 5.97 -20.78
N LYS A 61 28.42 6.35 -19.68
CA LYS A 61 29.11 6.54 -18.40
C LYS A 61 29.39 5.23 -17.68
N LYS A 62 28.79 4.09 -18.08
CA LYS A 62 28.86 2.77 -17.40
C LYS A 62 28.78 2.86 -15.87
N ASN A 63 28.10 3.89 -15.37
CA ASN A 63 28.20 4.33 -13.99
C ASN A 63 26.94 3.93 -13.25
N ASN A 64 27.10 3.63 -11.95
CA ASN A 64 25.97 3.49 -11.04
C ASN A 64 25.07 4.73 -11.17
N ILE A 65 23.76 4.52 -11.43
CA ILE A 65 22.76 5.59 -11.58
C ILE A 65 22.81 6.60 -10.41
N LEU A 66 23.20 6.11 -9.24
CA LEU A 66 23.36 6.91 -8.02
C LEU A 66 24.50 7.92 -8.14
N ASN A 67 25.58 7.58 -8.84
CA ASN A 67 26.65 8.55 -9.15
C ASN A 67 26.17 9.59 -10.18
N LEU A 68 25.28 9.19 -11.10
CA LEU A 68 24.77 10.06 -12.17
C LEU A 68 23.81 11.12 -11.66
N ILE A 69 23.00 10.82 -10.64
CA ILE A 69 22.13 11.81 -9.99
C ILE A 69 22.90 12.67 -8.97
N ASN A 70 24.24 12.68 -9.04
CA ASN A 70 25.16 13.33 -8.10
C ASN A 70 24.80 13.04 -6.63
N TYR A 71 24.35 11.81 -6.38
CA TYR A 71 23.83 11.45 -5.07
C TYR A 71 24.89 11.65 -4.01
N LYS A 72 26.16 11.27 -4.29
CA LYS A 72 27.26 11.40 -3.35
C LYS A 72 27.50 12.83 -2.88
N SER A 73 27.35 13.86 -3.71
CA SER A 73 27.42 15.26 -3.24
C SER A 73 26.19 15.65 -2.41
N TYR A 74 25.02 15.10 -2.74
CA TYR A 74 23.78 15.30 -1.99
C TYR A 74 23.89 14.65 -0.61
N THR A 75 24.25 13.37 -0.55
CA THR A 75 24.47 12.62 0.68
C THR A 75 25.66 13.15 1.46
N ASP A 76 26.81 13.44 0.88
CA ASP A 76 27.97 13.92 1.65
C ASP A 76 27.70 15.28 2.33
N ASN A 77 26.84 16.12 1.75
CA ASN A 77 26.43 17.39 2.37
C ASN A 77 25.44 17.21 3.53
N TYR A 78 24.60 16.16 3.49
CA TYR A 78 23.57 15.89 4.50
C TYR A 78 24.01 14.85 5.57
N LEU A 79 24.73 13.79 5.18
CA LEU A 79 25.34 12.77 6.04
C LEU A 79 26.39 13.37 6.98
N LYS A 80 27.16 14.37 6.54
CA LYS A 80 28.12 15.07 7.42
C LYS A 80 27.45 15.91 8.52
N LYS A 81 26.14 16.18 8.39
CA LYS A 81 25.39 17.03 9.34
C LYS A 81 24.54 16.24 10.33
N ASN A 82 24.36 14.92 10.15
CA ASN A 82 23.51 14.12 11.04
C ASN A 82 23.89 12.63 11.07
N ASP A 83 24.31 12.14 12.24
CA ASP A 83 24.69 10.73 12.47
C ASP A 83 23.52 9.73 12.31
N THR A 84 22.27 10.21 12.20
CA THR A 84 21.08 9.37 12.01
C THR A 84 20.83 8.96 10.55
N MET A 85 21.51 9.58 9.58
CA MET A 85 21.27 9.29 8.17
C MET A 85 22.03 8.03 7.73
N LYS A 86 21.37 6.89 7.83
CA LYS A 86 22.03 5.61 7.59
C LYS A 86 22.09 5.23 6.12
N ASN A 87 21.13 5.65 5.29
CA ASN A 87 20.94 5.10 3.95
C ASN A 87 20.46 6.13 2.90
N MET A 88 20.26 5.66 1.66
CA MET A 88 19.90 6.54 0.55
C MET A 88 18.53 7.21 0.72
N LEU A 89 17.54 6.43 1.11
CA LEU A 89 16.18 6.93 1.27
C LEU A 89 16.10 7.94 2.41
N CYS A 90 16.86 7.76 3.49
CA CYS A 90 16.89 8.73 4.59
C CYS A 90 17.38 10.10 4.16
N ALA A 91 18.44 10.18 3.35
CA ALA A 91 18.93 11.48 2.89
C ALA A 91 17.95 12.15 1.92
N TYR A 92 17.29 11.36 1.06
CA TYR A 92 16.20 11.84 0.21
C TYR A 92 15.00 12.36 1.02
N LEU A 93 14.53 11.62 2.02
CA LEU A 93 13.40 12.05 2.87
C LEU A 93 13.75 13.33 3.65
N TYR A 94 14.95 13.39 4.22
CA TYR A 94 15.41 14.58 4.91
C TYR A 94 15.50 15.79 3.99
N SER A 95 15.96 15.59 2.75
CA SER A 95 16.06 16.69 1.80
C SER A 95 14.70 17.16 1.32
N CYS A 96 13.70 16.28 1.22
CA CYS A 96 12.31 16.65 1.00
C CYS A 96 11.83 17.60 2.10
N LYS A 97 12.05 17.23 3.37
CA LYS A 97 11.67 18.06 4.53
C LYS A 97 12.41 19.40 4.55
N THR A 98 13.70 19.39 4.28
CA THR A 98 14.53 20.61 4.20
C THR A 98 14.05 21.53 3.09
N SER A 99 13.82 20.99 1.89
CA SER A 99 13.34 21.77 0.75
C SER A 99 11.95 22.33 1.00
N LEU A 100 11.04 21.53 1.57
CA LEU A 100 9.70 22.01 1.93
C LEU A 100 9.78 23.17 2.93
N TYR A 101 10.61 23.05 3.96
CA TYR A 101 10.80 24.12 4.95
C TYR A 101 11.41 25.39 4.34
N GLU A 102 12.42 25.27 3.49
CA GLU A 102 13.10 26.40 2.86
C GLU A 102 12.21 27.15 1.88
N TYR A 103 11.46 26.41 1.05
CA TYR A 103 10.73 26.99 -0.08
C TYR A 103 9.25 27.28 0.20
N SER A 104 8.62 26.68 1.22
CA SER A 104 7.25 27.02 1.64
C SER A 104 7.12 28.48 2.07
N LYS A 105 8.12 29.02 2.77
CA LYS A 105 8.13 30.43 3.24
C LYS A 105 8.24 31.45 2.12
N ASN A 106 8.71 31.04 0.94
CA ASN A 106 8.97 31.89 -0.21
C ASN A 106 8.12 31.51 -1.42
N ILE A 107 6.96 30.89 -1.21
CA ILE A 107 6.15 30.34 -2.31
C ILE A 107 5.66 31.38 -3.32
N ASN A 108 5.50 32.62 -2.85
CA ASN A 108 5.10 33.77 -3.68
C ASN A 108 6.30 34.50 -4.31
N SER A 109 7.53 34.02 -4.09
CA SER A 109 8.70 34.59 -4.75
C SER A 109 8.67 34.33 -6.26
N GLU A 110 9.38 35.17 -7.02
CA GLU A 110 9.57 35.01 -8.47
C GLU A 110 10.33 33.73 -8.85
N GLN A 111 10.84 32.97 -7.86
CA GLN A 111 11.48 31.69 -8.12
C GLN A 111 10.46 30.70 -8.70
N ASN A 112 10.77 30.18 -9.89
CA ASN A 112 9.97 29.15 -10.54
C ASN A 112 10.16 27.82 -9.78
N ILE A 113 9.33 27.57 -8.76
CA ILE A 113 9.38 26.37 -7.92
C ILE A 113 8.05 25.64 -8.07
N HIS A 114 8.11 24.31 -8.12
CA HIS A 114 6.93 23.46 -8.21
C HIS A 114 7.07 22.20 -7.35
N PHE A 115 6.02 21.83 -6.64
CA PHE A 115 6.00 20.65 -5.77
C PHE A 115 5.15 19.53 -6.36
N PHE A 116 5.60 18.30 -6.25
CA PHE A 116 4.82 17.10 -6.50
C PHE A 116 4.64 16.36 -5.18
N PHE A 117 3.43 16.38 -4.63
CA PHE A 117 3.12 15.67 -3.41
C PHE A 117 2.54 14.29 -3.73
N THR A 118 3.17 13.24 -3.20
CA THR A 118 2.67 11.87 -3.35
C THR A 118 1.95 11.45 -2.08
N PHE A 119 0.63 11.32 -2.13
CA PHE A 119 -0.20 10.89 -1.00
C PHE A 119 -0.54 9.41 -1.12
N GLY A 120 -0.49 8.71 0.01
CA GLY A 120 -1.17 7.43 0.22
C GLY A 120 -2.59 7.61 0.78
N ASN A 121 -3.30 6.50 1.00
CA ASN A 121 -4.63 6.51 1.61
C ASN A 121 -4.59 7.01 3.07
N ILE A 122 -5.73 7.44 3.63
CA ILE A 122 -5.80 7.92 5.03
C ILE A 122 -5.62 6.87 6.10
N THR A 123 -5.75 5.58 5.74
CA THR A 123 -5.42 4.52 6.70
C THR A 123 -3.92 4.46 6.91
N ALA A 124 -3.12 5.06 6.00
CA ALA A 124 -1.66 5.08 6.02
C ALA A 124 -1.12 3.71 6.40
N ASP A 125 -1.63 2.67 5.76
CA ASP A 125 -1.17 1.31 5.97
C ASP A 125 0.20 1.11 5.31
N LEU A 126 0.78 -0.08 5.46
CA LEU A 126 2.14 -0.32 4.97
C LEU A 126 2.28 -0.06 3.47
N ASP A 127 1.25 -0.41 2.68
CA ASP A 127 1.25 -0.19 1.23
C ASP A 127 1.28 1.29 0.91
N SER A 128 0.33 2.06 1.43
CA SER A 128 0.26 3.51 1.23
C SER A 128 1.54 4.24 1.65
N VAL A 129 2.10 3.91 2.81
CA VAL A 129 3.32 4.55 3.32
C VAL A 129 4.52 4.21 2.44
N CYS A 130 4.77 2.93 2.16
CA CYS A 130 5.91 2.56 1.34
C CYS A 130 5.75 3.01 -0.12
N SER A 131 4.56 2.87 -0.71
CA SER A 131 4.26 3.26 -2.08
C SER A 131 4.47 4.76 -2.30
N SER A 132 4.08 5.61 -1.34
CA SER A 132 4.29 7.06 -1.45
C SER A 132 5.77 7.42 -1.47
N ILE A 133 6.57 6.84 -0.56
CA ILE A 133 8.02 7.03 -0.49
C ILE A 133 8.69 6.56 -1.78
N ILE A 134 8.40 5.33 -2.21
CA ILE A 134 9.09 4.71 -3.35
C ILE A 134 8.70 5.37 -4.67
N TYR A 135 7.42 5.72 -4.88
CA TYR A 135 7.02 6.40 -6.11
C TYR A 135 7.55 7.84 -6.18
N SER A 136 7.52 8.58 -5.08
CA SER A 136 8.10 9.92 -5.03
C SER A 136 9.61 9.89 -5.31
N PHE A 137 10.32 8.88 -4.77
CA PHE A 137 11.75 8.70 -5.05
C PHE A 137 12.02 8.29 -6.51
N PHE A 138 11.14 7.49 -7.13
CA PHE A 138 11.23 7.15 -8.55
C PHE A 138 11.19 8.40 -9.43
N LEU A 139 10.23 9.30 -9.18
CA LEU A 139 10.12 10.56 -9.90
C LEU A 139 11.36 11.44 -9.70
N PHE A 140 11.87 11.51 -8.47
CA PHE A 140 13.10 12.25 -8.15
C PHE A 140 14.32 11.74 -8.93
N ILE A 141 14.49 10.41 -9.05
CA ILE A 141 15.60 9.83 -9.83
C ILE A 141 15.53 10.28 -11.29
N TRP A 142 14.36 10.13 -11.92
CA TRP A 142 14.18 10.47 -13.33
C TRP A 142 14.31 11.96 -13.60
N TYR A 143 13.77 12.81 -12.72
CA TYR A 143 13.96 14.26 -12.81
C TYR A 143 15.45 14.63 -12.67
N SER A 144 16.17 14.01 -11.74
CA SER A 144 17.61 14.27 -11.55
C SER A 144 18.42 13.87 -12.79
N LEU A 145 18.09 12.75 -13.43
CA LEU A 145 18.70 12.32 -14.69
C LEU A 145 18.45 13.34 -15.81
N LYS A 146 17.20 13.81 -15.96
CA LYS A 146 16.82 14.87 -16.91
C LYS A 146 17.65 16.13 -16.70
N THR A 147 17.71 16.64 -15.47
CA THR A 147 18.39 17.91 -15.17
C THR A 147 19.91 17.85 -15.33
N ASN A 148 20.52 16.69 -15.01
CA ASN A 148 21.97 16.52 -15.15
C ASN A 148 22.41 16.36 -16.61
N LEU A 149 21.48 16.08 -17.52
CA LEU A 149 21.73 15.90 -18.95
C LEU A 149 21.52 17.16 -19.78
N ILE A 150 20.33 17.72 -19.64
CA ILE A 150 19.86 18.77 -20.54
C ILE A 150 20.38 20.14 -20.08
N GLY A 151 20.92 20.21 -18.85
CA GLY A 151 21.10 21.44 -18.12
C GLY A 151 19.74 22.01 -17.71
N LYS A 152 19.70 22.79 -16.62
CA LYS A 152 18.50 23.57 -16.33
C LYS A 152 18.40 24.69 -17.35
N LYS A 153 17.33 24.76 -18.15
CA LYS A 153 17.00 26.00 -18.84
C LYS A 153 16.70 27.05 -17.79
N LYS A 154 16.99 28.32 -18.09
CA LYS A 154 16.82 29.44 -17.15
C LYS A 154 15.39 29.54 -16.59
N ASP A 155 14.42 29.06 -17.37
CA ASP A 155 13.00 29.11 -17.06
C ASP A 155 12.42 27.77 -16.54
N ASP A 156 13.21 26.69 -16.46
CA ASP A 156 12.70 25.42 -15.95
C ASP A 156 12.41 25.51 -14.43
N PRO A 157 11.23 25.08 -13.98
CA PRO A 157 10.91 25.11 -12.56
C PRO A 157 11.83 24.18 -11.77
N LEU A 158 12.25 24.63 -10.60
CA LEU A 158 12.84 23.78 -9.58
C LEU A 158 11.75 22.87 -9.01
N MET A 159 11.77 21.61 -9.43
CA MET A 159 10.79 20.61 -8.98
C MET A 159 11.24 19.85 -7.73
N PHE A 160 10.31 19.64 -6.80
CA PHE A 160 10.49 18.80 -5.60
C PHE A 160 9.46 17.68 -5.57
N PHE A 161 9.89 16.45 -5.28
CA PHE A 161 9.03 15.28 -5.18
C PHE A 161 8.99 14.85 -3.73
N ILE A 162 7.83 14.98 -3.09
CA ILE A 162 7.70 14.87 -1.64
C ILE A 162 6.65 13.80 -1.30
N PRO A 163 7.03 12.70 -0.61
CA PRO A 163 6.06 11.76 -0.10
C PRO A 163 5.36 12.37 1.13
N VAL A 164 4.04 12.27 1.17
CA VAL A 164 3.21 12.73 2.28
C VAL A 164 2.44 11.55 2.86
N ILE A 165 2.62 11.34 4.17
CA ILE A 165 1.89 10.34 4.93
C ILE A 165 0.55 10.94 5.34
N ASN A 166 -0.54 10.39 4.80
CA ASN A 166 -1.87 11.01 4.86
C ASN A 166 -2.61 10.76 6.19
N ILE A 167 -1.91 10.96 7.31
CA ILE A 167 -2.44 11.00 8.66
C ILE A 167 -1.75 12.14 9.41
N LYS A 168 -2.26 12.50 10.59
CA LYS A 168 -1.58 13.46 11.46
C LYS A 168 -0.30 12.86 12.00
N LYS A 169 0.73 13.67 12.24
CA LYS A 169 2.01 13.21 12.83
C LYS A 169 1.79 12.42 14.12
N ASN A 170 0.89 12.89 14.98
CA ASN A 170 0.59 12.25 16.26
C ASN A 170 -0.09 10.87 16.14
N ASP A 171 -0.68 10.56 14.98
CA ASP A 171 -1.32 9.26 14.73
C ASP A 171 -0.30 8.19 14.28
N MET A 172 0.91 8.60 13.90
CA MET A 172 1.97 7.67 13.49
C MET A 172 2.31 6.66 14.59
N LYS A 173 2.24 7.06 15.86
CA LYS A 173 2.43 6.18 17.02
C LYS A 173 1.49 4.98 17.04
N LEU A 174 0.32 5.09 16.39
CA LEU A 174 -0.65 4.00 16.26
C LEU A 174 -0.22 2.96 15.23
N LYS A 175 0.73 3.30 14.34
CA LYS A 175 1.19 2.48 13.22
C LYS A 175 2.41 1.64 13.59
N ILE A 176 2.32 0.87 14.68
CA ILE A 176 3.43 0.11 15.27
C ILE A 176 4.17 -0.75 14.23
N LEU A 177 3.42 -1.50 13.41
CA LEU A 177 3.99 -2.35 12.36
C LEU A 177 4.81 -1.55 11.34
N ILE A 178 4.32 -0.38 10.97
CA ILE A 178 4.93 0.49 9.96
C ILE A 178 6.19 1.12 10.52
N ILE A 179 6.12 1.68 11.73
CA ILE A 179 7.30 2.19 12.44
C ILE A 179 8.40 1.12 12.48
N TRP A 180 8.04 -0.08 12.97
CA TRP A 180 8.98 -1.19 13.06
C TRP A 180 9.59 -1.54 11.69
N TRP A 181 8.79 -1.61 10.64
CA TRP A 181 9.29 -1.96 9.30
C TRP A 181 10.21 -0.90 8.71
N LEU A 182 9.84 0.37 8.82
CA LEU A 182 10.66 1.49 8.35
C LEU A 182 12.02 1.52 9.07
N GLU A 183 12.02 1.29 10.39
CA GLU A 183 13.26 1.17 11.17
C GLU A 183 14.12 -0.01 10.71
N LYS A 184 13.51 -1.17 10.40
CA LYS A 184 14.26 -2.31 9.81
C LYS A 184 14.84 -2.01 8.44
N CYS A 185 14.17 -1.16 7.67
CA CYS A 185 14.68 -0.66 6.40
C CYS A 185 15.73 0.47 6.58
N GLY A 186 16.05 0.87 7.81
CA GLY A 186 17.05 1.87 8.14
C GLY A 186 16.54 3.31 8.19
N ILE A 187 15.22 3.52 8.13
CA ILE A 187 14.55 4.80 8.36
C ILE A 187 14.21 4.89 9.85
N GLU A 188 15.20 5.28 10.66
CA GLU A 188 15.03 5.42 12.10
C GLU A 188 14.29 6.70 12.46
N ASN A 189 13.45 6.65 13.50
CA ASN A 189 12.56 7.75 13.92
C ASN A 189 11.76 8.32 12.73
N PRO A 190 10.91 7.50 12.08
CA PRO A 190 10.22 7.88 10.85
C PRO A 190 9.39 9.17 11.01
N GLU A 191 8.84 9.43 12.20
CA GLU A 191 8.10 10.66 12.53
C GLU A 191 8.91 11.96 12.43
N GLU A 192 10.24 11.87 12.46
CA GLU A 192 11.13 13.02 12.28
C GLU A 192 11.60 13.21 10.85
N LEU A 193 11.53 12.18 10.01
CA LEU A 193 11.96 12.22 8.60
C LEU A 193 10.78 12.42 7.64
N LEU A 194 9.61 11.87 7.97
CA LEU A 194 8.44 11.91 7.12
C LEU A 194 7.67 13.23 7.27
N ILE A 195 6.89 13.55 6.24
CA ILE A 195 5.98 14.70 6.19
C ILE A 195 4.55 14.16 6.31
N PHE A 196 3.77 14.77 7.19
CA PHE A 196 2.41 14.37 7.52
C PHE A 196 1.40 15.37 6.99
N ASN A 197 0.13 15.00 6.92
CA ASN A 197 -0.90 15.88 6.35
C ASN A 197 -1.19 17.14 7.20
N ASP A 198 -0.70 17.18 8.44
CA ASP A 198 -0.77 18.32 9.36
C ASP A 198 0.54 19.13 9.43
N ASP A 199 1.52 18.88 8.55
CA ASP A 199 2.74 19.69 8.47
C ASP A 199 2.43 21.12 8.01
N LEU A 200 2.82 22.11 8.81
CA LEU A 200 2.54 23.53 8.53
C LEU A 200 3.14 24.02 7.21
N ASN A 201 4.33 23.52 6.84
CA ASN A 201 4.99 23.94 5.60
C ASN A 201 4.29 23.32 4.38
N LEU A 202 3.82 22.07 4.51
CA LEU A 202 2.97 21.44 3.50
C LEU A 202 1.69 22.25 3.31
N LEU A 203 0.97 22.53 4.40
CA LEU A 203 -0.28 23.27 4.37
C LEU A 203 -0.12 24.67 3.79
N GLU A 204 1.04 25.32 3.99
CA GLU A 204 1.33 26.61 3.36
C GLU A 204 1.46 26.49 1.84
N VAL A 205 2.11 25.43 1.34
CA VAL A 205 2.22 25.18 -0.11
C VAL A 205 0.87 24.87 -0.74
N LEU A 206 0.04 24.08 -0.05
CA LEU A 206 -1.27 23.67 -0.55
C LEU A 206 -2.28 24.82 -0.67
N LYS A 207 -2.00 26.01 -0.10
CA LYS A 207 -2.80 27.23 -0.33
C LYS A 207 -2.65 27.81 -1.73
N ASN A 208 -1.59 27.45 -2.47
CA ASN A 208 -1.32 27.97 -3.79
C ASN A 208 -1.40 26.86 -4.84
N ASP A 209 -2.58 26.69 -5.42
CA ASP A 209 -2.88 25.63 -6.40
C ASP A 209 -2.04 25.69 -7.69
N THR A 210 -1.31 26.77 -7.94
CA THR A 210 -0.43 26.87 -9.12
C THR A 210 0.99 26.36 -8.87
N LYS A 211 1.34 26.08 -7.61
CA LYS A 211 2.70 25.74 -7.16
C LYS A 211 2.89 24.27 -6.84
N TYR A 212 1.84 23.46 -6.96
CA TYR A 212 1.93 22.03 -6.70
C TYR A 212 1.01 21.20 -7.59
N ASP A 213 1.42 19.95 -7.75
CA ASP A 213 0.64 18.86 -8.29
C ASP A 213 0.58 17.71 -7.27
N THR A 214 -0.42 16.85 -7.44
CA THR A 214 -0.67 15.73 -6.54
C THR A 214 -0.64 14.39 -7.29
N CYS A 215 0.05 13.42 -6.70
CA CYS A 215 0.07 12.02 -7.13
C CYS A 215 -0.59 11.18 -6.04
N LEU A 216 -1.54 10.32 -6.41
CA LEU A 216 -2.19 9.40 -5.49
C LEU A 216 -1.63 7.99 -5.68
N VAL A 217 -1.33 7.31 -4.57
CA VAL A 217 -0.93 5.90 -4.57
C VAL A 217 -1.78 5.11 -3.58
N ASP A 218 -2.21 3.90 -3.95
CA ASP A 218 -3.04 3.01 -3.09
C ASP A 218 -4.43 3.58 -2.72
N PHE A 219 -4.89 4.59 -3.48
CA PHE A 219 -6.28 5.02 -3.52
C PHE A 219 -6.54 5.89 -4.75
N ASN A 220 -7.81 5.93 -5.16
CA ASN A 220 -8.28 6.72 -6.30
C ASN A 220 -9.55 7.54 -5.99
N LYS A 221 -9.94 7.63 -4.72
CA LYS A 221 -11.13 8.37 -4.28
C LYS A 221 -10.71 9.65 -3.54
N SER A 222 -11.23 10.79 -3.96
CA SER A 222 -11.13 12.03 -3.20
C SER A 222 -11.96 11.90 -1.92
N GLU A 223 -11.36 12.30 -0.81
CA GLU A 223 -12.05 12.36 0.46
C GLU A 223 -12.62 13.75 0.69
N ASN A 224 -13.76 13.84 1.36
CA ASN A 224 -14.46 15.11 1.56
C ASN A 224 -13.61 16.18 2.28
N ASN A 225 -12.59 15.76 3.04
CA ASN A 225 -11.70 16.64 3.80
C ASN A 225 -10.22 16.45 3.39
N CYS A 226 -9.93 16.10 2.14
CA CYS A 226 -8.54 16.01 1.68
C CYS A 226 -7.83 17.38 1.80
N VAL A 227 -6.57 17.37 2.20
CA VAL A 227 -5.78 18.60 2.40
C VAL A 227 -5.33 19.25 1.08
N TYR A 228 -5.41 18.51 -0.03
CA TYR A 228 -5.00 18.94 -1.37
C TYR A 228 -6.20 19.26 -2.25
N ASN A 229 -6.00 20.10 -3.27
CA ASN A 229 -7.01 20.36 -4.30
C ASN A 229 -7.10 19.17 -5.28
N ILE A 230 -8.29 18.60 -5.42
CA ILE A 230 -8.57 17.48 -6.32
C ILE A 230 -8.30 17.77 -7.80
N ASN A 231 -8.29 19.05 -8.19
CA ASN A 231 -8.00 19.47 -9.56
C ASN A 231 -6.50 19.42 -9.90
N ASN A 232 -5.65 19.36 -8.88
CA ASN A 232 -4.19 19.25 -9.03
C ASN A 232 -3.70 17.80 -9.11
N ILE A 233 -4.60 16.82 -9.14
CA ILE A 233 -4.22 15.41 -9.29
C ILE A 233 -3.68 15.18 -10.72
N LYS A 234 -2.41 14.78 -10.83
CA LYS A 234 -1.73 14.45 -12.11
C LYS A 234 -1.61 12.97 -12.38
N SER A 235 -1.59 12.17 -11.32
CA SER A 235 -1.30 10.75 -11.39
C SER A 235 -2.06 9.96 -10.32
N ILE A 236 -2.54 8.78 -10.68
CA ILE A 236 -3.12 7.78 -9.77
C ILE A 236 -2.45 6.43 -10.05
N ILE A 237 -1.93 5.78 -9.01
CA ILE A 237 -1.48 4.39 -9.05
C ILE A 237 -2.29 3.64 -7.99
N ASP A 238 -3.09 2.68 -8.38
CA ASP A 238 -3.98 2.02 -7.44
C ASP A 238 -4.31 0.59 -7.87
N HIS A 239 -4.74 -0.22 -6.91
CA HIS A 239 -5.22 -1.58 -7.15
C HIS A 239 -6.67 -1.76 -6.67
N HIS A 240 -7.35 -0.68 -6.30
CA HIS A 240 -8.79 -0.69 -6.03
C HIS A 240 -9.60 -0.40 -7.30
N ILE A 241 -10.92 -0.65 -7.22
CA ILE A 241 -11.85 -0.29 -8.29
C ILE A 241 -11.76 1.22 -8.53
N LEU A 242 -11.59 1.60 -9.80
CA LEU A 242 -11.53 3.00 -10.19
C LEU A 242 -12.89 3.68 -9.98
N ASN A 243 -12.89 4.76 -9.19
CA ASN A 243 -14.04 5.60 -8.93
C ASN A 243 -14.53 6.28 -10.22
N GLU A 244 -15.85 6.28 -10.44
CA GLU A 244 -16.51 6.92 -11.60
C GLU A 244 -16.09 8.38 -11.81
N GLU A 245 -15.94 9.16 -10.72
CA GLU A 245 -15.52 10.56 -10.81
C GLU A 245 -14.13 10.69 -11.45
N MET A 246 -13.24 9.74 -11.18
CA MET A 246 -11.87 9.76 -11.70
C MET A 246 -11.77 9.20 -13.10
N LYS A 247 -12.68 8.31 -13.54
CA LYS A 247 -12.65 7.70 -14.88
C LYS A 247 -12.52 8.74 -16.00
N ASN A 248 -13.29 9.83 -15.88
CA ASN A 248 -13.39 10.85 -16.93
C ASN A 248 -12.34 11.97 -16.82
N LYS A 249 -11.55 12.04 -15.75
CA LYS A 249 -10.53 13.10 -15.61
C LYS A 249 -9.30 12.78 -16.47
N LYS A 250 -8.76 13.78 -17.18
CA LYS A 250 -7.51 13.67 -17.97
C LYS A 250 -6.28 13.63 -17.06
N ILE A 251 -6.13 12.51 -16.36
CA ILE A 251 -5.11 12.22 -15.35
C ILE A 251 -4.42 10.91 -15.76
N THR A 252 -3.12 10.80 -15.49
CA THR A 252 -2.39 9.54 -15.70
C THR A 252 -2.86 8.51 -14.69
N LYS A 253 -3.26 7.32 -15.15
CA LYS A 253 -3.79 6.28 -14.28
C LYS A 253 -3.09 4.95 -14.55
N SER A 254 -2.64 4.31 -13.48
CA SER A 254 -2.24 2.92 -13.44
C SER A 254 -3.11 2.23 -12.40
N VAL A 255 -4.34 1.91 -12.79
CA VAL A 255 -5.33 1.30 -11.90
C VAL A 255 -5.64 -0.11 -12.39
N PHE A 256 -5.31 -1.08 -11.56
CA PHE A 256 -5.39 -2.51 -11.90
C PHE A 256 -6.47 -3.21 -11.07
N PRO A 257 -6.87 -4.45 -11.44
CA PRO A 257 -7.91 -5.18 -10.74
C PRO A 257 -7.63 -5.36 -9.26
N ILE A 258 -8.70 -5.55 -8.50
CA ILE A 258 -8.68 -5.78 -7.04
C ILE A 258 -7.83 -6.97 -6.60
N TYR A 259 -7.41 -7.82 -7.55
CA TYR A 259 -6.60 -9.01 -7.30
C TYR A 259 -5.09 -8.76 -7.36
N VAL A 260 -4.62 -7.59 -7.83
CA VAL A 260 -3.22 -7.20 -7.62
C VAL A 260 -3.02 -7.02 -6.12
N CYS A 261 -2.01 -7.67 -5.53
CA CYS A 261 -1.93 -7.74 -4.07
C CYS A 261 -1.65 -6.39 -3.41
N SER A 262 -0.91 -5.51 -4.07
CA SER A 262 -0.44 -4.26 -3.51
C SER A 262 -0.16 -3.22 -4.60
N CYS A 263 -0.43 -1.95 -4.31
CA CYS A 263 0.00 -0.82 -5.13
C CYS A 263 1.53 -0.84 -5.36
N MET A 264 2.29 -1.33 -4.39
CA MET A 264 3.74 -1.53 -4.50
C MET A 264 4.15 -2.44 -5.66
N VAL A 265 3.32 -3.43 -6.05
CA VAL A 265 3.62 -4.29 -7.22
C VAL A 265 3.71 -3.44 -8.49
N ILE A 266 2.78 -2.50 -8.65
CA ILE A 266 2.71 -1.60 -9.81
C ILE A 266 3.94 -0.68 -9.83
N ILE A 267 4.33 -0.15 -8.68
CA ILE A 267 5.53 0.70 -8.59
C ILE A 267 6.81 -0.12 -8.81
N ALA A 268 6.88 -1.34 -8.30
CA ALA A 268 8.00 -2.26 -8.54
C ALA A 268 8.13 -2.63 -10.03
N TYR A 269 6.99 -2.76 -10.73
CA TYR A 269 6.97 -2.85 -12.19
C TYR A 269 7.65 -1.63 -12.82
N PHE A 270 7.36 -0.41 -12.35
CA PHE A 270 7.98 0.79 -12.92
C PHE A 270 9.50 0.74 -12.80
N TYR A 271 10.00 0.39 -11.62
CA TYR A 271 11.45 0.23 -11.38
C TYR A 271 12.07 -0.86 -12.25
N LYS A 272 11.42 -2.03 -12.39
CA LYS A 272 11.95 -3.15 -13.18
C LYS A 272 12.14 -2.74 -14.64
N TYR A 273 11.09 -2.24 -15.29
CA TYR A 273 11.14 -2.00 -16.74
C TYR A 273 11.88 -0.72 -17.11
N SER A 274 11.86 0.31 -16.25
CA SER A 274 12.77 1.45 -16.41
C SER A 274 14.24 1.04 -16.29
N SER A 275 14.56 0.10 -15.38
CA SER A 275 15.92 -0.44 -15.25
C SER A 275 16.34 -1.23 -16.49
N GLU A 276 15.45 -2.07 -17.03
CA GLU A 276 15.68 -2.83 -18.26
C GLU A 276 15.89 -1.87 -19.45
N PHE A 277 15.09 -0.81 -19.57
CA PHE A 277 15.24 0.22 -20.60
C PHE A 277 16.61 0.90 -20.56
N LEU A 278 17.07 1.29 -19.37
CA LEU A 278 18.35 1.96 -19.15
C LEU A 278 19.55 1.02 -19.16
N GLY A 279 19.33 -0.30 -19.14
CA GLY A 279 20.40 -1.29 -19.01
C GLY A 279 21.11 -1.27 -17.64
N ILE A 280 20.55 -0.59 -16.64
CA ILE A 280 21.11 -0.49 -15.29
C ILE A 280 19.99 -0.54 -14.23
N SER A 281 20.26 -1.18 -13.10
CA SER A 281 19.30 -1.22 -12.00
C SER A 281 19.12 0.13 -11.31
N LEU A 282 17.88 0.60 -11.25
CA LEU A 282 17.44 1.69 -10.37
C LEU A 282 17.18 1.22 -8.94
N LEU A 283 17.06 -0.10 -8.73
CA LEU A 283 16.87 -0.69 -7.41
C LEU A 283 18.20 -0.83 -6.69
N ASN A 284 18.24 -0.34 -5.45
CA ASN A 284 19.27 -0.67 -4.47
C ASN A 284 18.67 -1.48 -3.31
N ARG A 285 19.50 -1.89 -2.35
CA ARG A 285 19.02 -2.68 -1.22
C ARG A 285 18.06 -1.94 -0.29
N ASP A 286 18.22 -0.64 -0.13
CA ASP A 286 17.39 0.17 0.77
C ASP A 286 15.95 0.26 0.23
N ILE A 287 15.80 0.50 -1.08
CA ILE A 287 14.53 0.50 -1.81
C ILE A 287 13.93 -0.90 -1.83
N MET A 288 14.75 -1.91 -2.11
CA MET A 288 14.30 -3.28 -2.24
C MET A 288 13.58 -3.76 -0.99
N TRP A 289 14.08 -3.46 0.21
CA TRP A 289 13.42 -3.93 1.42
C TRP A 289 12.02 -3.34 1.56
N LEU A 290 11.83 -2.05 1.30
CA LEU A 290 10.48 -1.45 1.33
C LEU A 290 9.54 -2.13 0.33
N ILE A 291 9.99 -2.37 -0.90
CA ILE A 291 9.20 -3.06 -1.92
C ILE A 291 8.86 -4.50 -1.48
N TYR A 292 9.89 -5.25 -1.10
CA TYR A 292 9.80 -6.67 -0.72
C TYR A 292 8.86 -6.90 0.46
N GLY A 293 9.03 -6.15 1.55
CA GLY A 293 8.21 -6.34 2.75
C GLY A 293 6.75 -5.97 2.53
N THR A 294 6.50 -4.93 1.74
CA THR A 294 5.14 -4.49 1.43
C THR A 294 4.40 -5.54 0.61
N MET A 295 4.99 -6.00 -0.50
CA MET A 295 4.41 -7.07 -1.33
C MET A 295 4.18 -8.35 -0.52
N LEU A 296 5.13 -8.71 0.35
CA LEU A 296 5.04 -9.89 1.20
C LEU A 296 3.90 -9.80 2.23
N LYS A 297 3.73 -8.63 2.86
CA LYS A 297 2.66 -8.36 3.82
C LYS A 297 1.29 -8.45 3.14
N ASP A 298 1.10 -7.77 2.01
CA ASP A 298 -0.23 -7.67 1.38
C ASP A 298 -0.62 -8.92 0.60
N SER A 299 0.34 -9.68 0.08
CA SER A 299 0.07 -11.01 -0.49
C SER A 299 -0.13 -12.08 0.59
N ASN A 300 0.11 -11.77 1.87
CA ASN A 300 0.19 -12.73 2.96
C ASN A 300 1.18 -13.88 2.65
N ASN A 301 2.29 -13.55 1.99
CA ASN A 301 3.27 -14.50 1.49
C ASN A 301 2.70 -15.51 0.47
N PHE A 302 1.89 -15.01 -0.46
CA PHE A 302 1.43 -15.73 -1.66
C PHE A 302 0.89 -17.16 -1.41
N PRO A 303 -0.03 -17.37 -0.46
CA PRO A 303 -0.56 -18.71 -0.22
C PRO A 303 -1.43 -19.13 -1.41
N LYS A 304 -1.38 -20.42 -1.78
CA LYS A 304 -2.08 -20.95 -2.96
C LYS A 304 -3.59 -20.67 -2.92
N ASP A 305 -4.20 -20.81 -1.76
CA ASP A 305 -5.65 -20.63 -1.57
C ASP A 305 -6.13 -19.18 -1.78
N ASP A 306 -5.21 -18.21 -1.72
CA ASP A 306 -5.47 -16.78 -1.96
C ASP A 306 -5.21 -16.34 -3.42
N PHE A 307 -4.73 -17.25 -4.29
CA PHE A 307 -4.53 -16.95 -5.70
C PHE A 307 -5.83 -16.52 -6.38
N ARG A 308 -5.78 -15.44 -7.19
CA ARG A 308 -6.93 -14.76 -7.80
C ARG A 308 -7.97 -14.21 -6.81
N LYS A 309 -7.69 -14.25 -5.50
CA LYS A 309 -8.52 -13.63 -4.44
C LYS A 309 -7.82 -12.44 -3.80
N ARG A 310 -6.50 -12.52 -3.68
CA ARG A 310 -5.63 -11.50 -3.07
C ARG A 310 -4.42 -11.18 -3.94
N TRP A 311 -3.95 -12.12 -4.74
CA TRP A 311 -2.76 -11.94 -5.56
C TRP A 311 -2.90 -12.67 -6.90
N ILE A 312 -2.16 -12.23 -7.90
CA ILE A 312 -2.12 -12.80 -9.25
C ILE A 312 -0.70 -13.18 -9.68
N GLN A 313 -0.58 -13.94 -10.78
CA GLN A 313 0.72 -14.44 -11.24
C GLN A 313 1.72 -13.31 -11.55
N SER A 314 1.25 -12.17 -12.05
CA SER A 314 2.12 -11.01 -12.27
C SER A 314 2.77 -10.48 -10.99
N ASP A 315 2.06 -10.49 -9.86
CA ASP A 315 2.59 -10.08 -8.56
C ASP A 315 3.77 -10.97 -8.16
N LEU A 316 3.56 -12.29 -8.27
CA LEU A 316 4.57 -13.29 -7.97
C LEU A 316 5.78 -13.17 -8.91
N ASN A 317 5.55 -12.91 -10.20
CA ASN A 317 6.63 -12.72 -11.18
C ASN A 317 7.53 -11.53 -10.82
N ILE A 318 6.95 -10.39 -10.46
CA ILE A 318 7.70 -9.20 -10.02
C ILE A 318 8.47 -9.50 -8.72
N TYR A 319 7.81 -10.13 -7.76
CA TYR A 319 8.41 -10.51 -6.48
C TYR A 319 9.61 -11.46 -6.66
N LEU A 320 9.46 -12.52 -7.44
CA LEU A 320 10.50 -13.49 -7.74
C LEU A 320 11.66 -12.88 -8.53
N SER A 321 11.37 -12.00 -9.48
CA SER A 321 12.39 -11.28 -10.24
C SER A 321 13.30 -10.47 -9.30
N MET A 322 12.70 -9.74 -8.36
CA MET A 322 13.43 -8.98 -7.34
C MET A 322 14.23 -9.90 -6.40
N LYS A 323 13.62 -10.98 -5.88
CA LYS A 323 14.31 -11.95 -5.03
C LYS A 323 15.53 -12.54 -5.74
N LYS A 324 15.40 -12.91 -7.01
CA LYS A 324 16.49 -13.44 -7.83
C LYS A 324 17.62 -12.41 -7.98
N TYR A 325 17.26 -11.15 -8.30
CA TYR A 325 18.23 -10.08 -8.48
C TYR A 325 19.03 -9.81 -7.19
N PHE A 326 18.37 -9.74 -6.04
CA PHE A 326 19.00 -9.47 -4.74
C PHE A 326 19.48 -10.72 -3.98
N ARG A 327 19.28 -11.92 -4.55
CA ARG A 327 19.62 -13.21 -3.94
C ARG A 327 19.00 -13.41 -2.56
N ILE A 328 17.73 -13.05 -2.43
CA ILE A 328 16.97 -13.20 -1.18
C ILE A 328 16.56 -14.68 -1.04
N PRO A 329 16.98 -15.36 0.04
CA PRO A 329 16.64 -16.78 0.23
C PRO A 329 15.20 -16.94 0.72
N ASP A 330 14.56 -18.07 0.41
CA ASP A 330 13.16 -18.35 0.79
C ASP A 330 12.92 -18.36 2.31
N ILE A 331 13.95 -18.66 3.10
CA ILE A 331 13.88 -18.56 4.57
C ILE A 331 13.60 -17.13 5.07
N MET A 332 13.96 -16.12 4.27
CA MET A 332 13.71 -14.73 4.60
C MET A 332 12.23 -14.39 4.54
N ASP A 333 11.51 -14.97 3.58
CA ASP A 333 10.05 -14.84 3.46
C ASP A 333 9.38 -15.34 4.75
N ILE A 334 9.88 -16.48 5.28
CA ILE A 334 9.36 -17.09 6.53
C ILE A 334 9.59 -16.15 7.69
N TYR A 335 10.83 -15.72 7.82
CA TYR A 335 11.25 -14.88 8.91
C TYR A 335 10.47 -13.56 8.94
N ILE A 336 10.35 -12.87 7.80
CA ILE A 336 9.69 -11.56 7.75
C ILE A 336 8.20 -11.70 7.96
N THR A 337 7.53 -12.67 7.33
CA THR A 337 6.10 -12.92 7.53
C THR A 337 5.79 -13.21 9.01
N GLN A 338 6.60 -14.05 9.66
CA GLN A 338 6.47 -14.31 11.09
C GLN A 338 6.69 -13.05 11.93
N LYS A 339 7.67 -12.22 11.57
CA LYS A 339 7.93 -10.97 12.30
C LYS A 339 6.79 -9.98 12.14
N PHE A 340 6.23 -9.82 10.94
CA PHE A 340 5.03 -9.02 10.74
C PHE A 340 3.89 -9.51 11.62
N ASN A 341 3.56 -10.81 11.59
CA ASN A 341 2.50 -11.38 12.42
C ASN A 341 2.77 -11.18 13.92
N ASN A 342 4.00 -11.39 14.38
CA ASN A 342 4.35 -11.18 15.78
C ASN A 342 4.15 -9.72 16.18
N ILE A 343 4.66 -8.75 15.41
CA ILE A 343 4.49 -7.32 15.74
C ILE A 343 3.02 -6.91 15.70
N ARG A 344 2.28 -7.39 14.68
CA ARG A 344 0.86 -7.12 14.47
C ARG A 344 -0.02 -7.62 15.62
N PHE A 345 0.18 -8.88 16.05
CA PHE A 345 -0.71 -9.55 17.02
C PHE A 345 -0.19 -9.56 18.47
N SER A 346 0.92 -8.86 18.78
CA SER A 346 1.47 -8.81 20.15
C SER A 346 1.41 -7.42 20.81
N ILE A 347 0.55 -6.54 20.29
CA ILE A 347 0.38 -5.19 20.84
C ILE A 347 -0.17 -5.29 22.28
N ASP A 348 0.53 -4.65 23.22
CA ASP A 348 0.09 -4.51 24.61
C ASP A 348 -1.03 -3.45 24.68
N LEU A 349 -2.28 -3.89 24.72
CA LEU A 349 -3.47 -3.02 24.71
C LEU A 349 -3.53 -2.05 25.88
N LYS A 350 -2.88 -2.37 27.01
CA LYS A 350 -2.85 -1.48 28.18
C LYS A 350 -1.94 -0.29 27.95
N LYS A 351 -0.77 -0.52 27.35
CA LYS A 351 0.16 0.57 26.98
C LYS A 351 -0.30 1.31 25.73
N PHE A 352 -0.93 0.60 24.80
CA PHE A 352 -1.43 1.15 23.56
C PHE A 352 -2.67 2.02 23.76
N GLY A 353 -3.51 1.71 24.75
CA GLY A 353 -4.87 2.24 24.86
C GLY A 353 -5.81 1.48 23.95
N ILE A 354 -6.75 0.72 24.51
CA ILE A 354 -7.62 -0.18 23.76
C ILE A 354 -8.53 0.57 22.78
N GLU A 355 -8.96 1.78 23.14
CA GLU A 355 -9.74 2.69 22.31
C GLU A 355 -9.01 3.13 21.04
N ASN A 356 -7.67 3.12 21.06
CA ASN A 356 -6.88 3.49 19.90
C ASN A 356 -7.02 2.49 18.74
N LEU A 357 -7.45 1.26 19.02
CA LEU A 357 -7.74 0.25 17.99
C LEU A 357 -8.79 0.74 16.97
N LEU A 358 -9.70 1.63 17.37
CA LEU A 358 -10.73 2.20 16.50
C LEU A 358 -10.15 3.12 15.41
N PHE A 359 -8.91 3.59 15.59
CA PHE A 359 -8.24 4.54 14.70
C PHE A 359 -7.07 3.92 13.91
N VAL A 360 -6.72 2.65 14.16
CA VAL A 360 -5.59 1.98 13.50
C VAL A 360 -5.86 1.72 12.02
N ASP A 361 -6.97 1.08 11.68
CA ASP A 361 -7.39 0.88 10.29
C ASP A 361 -8.91 0.97 10.22
N TYR A 362 -9.43 2.14 9.88
CA TYR A 362 -10.86 2.37 9.73
C TYR A 362 -11.19 3.04 8.39
N LYS A 363 -12.43 2.89 7.94
CA LYS A 363 -13.01 3.68 6.85
C LYS A 363 -14.46 3.97 7.18
N ASP A 364 -14.88 5.17 6.78
CA ASP A 364 -16.25 5.62 6.88
C ASP A 364 -16.89 5.56 5.50
N TYR A 365 -18.03 4.88 5.43
CA TYR A 365 -18.79 4.69 4.21
C TYR A 365 -20.09 5.48 4.33
N ASN A 366 -20.19 6.52 3.52
CA ASN A 366 -21.38 7.35 3.42
C ASN A 366 -22.28 6.81 2.30
N TYR A 367 -23.52 6.49 2.64
CA TYR A 367 -24.52 5.97 1.72
C TYR A 367 -25.70 6.92 1.63
N ASP A 368 -26.32 6.96 0.45
CA ASP A 368 -27.58 7.67 0.19
C ASP A 368 -28.52 6.67 -0.50
N ILE A 369 -29.57 6.26 0.19
CA ILE A 369 -30.54 5.28 -0.30
C ILE A 369 -31.92 5.90 -0.22
N GLN A 370 -32.58 6.07 -1.37
CA GLN A 370 -33.92 6.66 -1.46
C GLN A 370 -34.02 8.03 -0.74
N GLY A 371 -32.94 8.82 -0.75
CA GLY A 371 -32.84 10.13 -0.09
C GLY A 371 -32.52 10.07 1.40
N LYS A 372 -32.37 8.86 1.98
CA LYS A 372 -31.91 8.66 3.35
C LYS A 372 -30.39 8.49 3.37
N LYS A 373 -29.72 9.45 4.00
CA LYS A 373 -28.26 9.44 4.17
C LYS A 373 -27.89 8.79 5.49
N PHE A 374 -26.96 7.86 5.46
CA PHE A 374 -26.41 7.25 6.65
C PHE A 374 -24.93 6.90 6.45
N THR A 375 -24.22 6.74 7.57
CA THR A 375 -22.79 6.45 7.55
C THR A 375 -22.51 5.19 8.35
N ILE A 376 -21.70 4.29 7.79
CA ILE A 376 -21.20 3.09 8.47
C ILE A 376 -19.71 3.24 8.67
N ARG A 377 -19.22 3.02 9.90
CA ARG A 377 -17.80 2.89 10.17
C ARG A 377 -17.41 1.41 10.21
N ILE A 378 -16.32 1.05 9.53
CA ILE A 378 -15.72 -0.28 9.61
C ILE A 378 -14.28 -0.17 10.09
N CYS A 379 -13.97 -0.80 11.22
CA CYS A 379 -12.63 -0.89 11.80
C CYS A 379 -12.08 -2.31 11.62
N SER A 380 -10.93 -2.45 10.97
CA SER A 380 -10.16 -3.70 10.94
C SER A 380 -9.30 -3.78 12.20
N LEU A 381 -9.40 -4.87 12.95
CA LEU A 381 -8.69 -5.07 14.22
C LEU A 381 -7.74 -6.26 14.11
N ASP A 382 -6.56 -6.12 14.70
CA ASP A 382 -5.55 -7.18 14.78
C ASP A 382 -5.76 -8.07 16.02
N PHE A 383 -7.02 -8.28 16.39
CA PHE A 383 -7.44 -9.04 17.55
C PHE A 383 -8.79 -9.68 17.27
N SER A 384 -9.11 -10.74 18.02
CA SER A 384 -10.47 -11.27 18.10
C SER A 384 -11.39 -10.20 18.68
N VAL A 385 -12.50 -9.91 17.99
CA VAL A 385 -13.51 -8.98 18.47
C VAL A 385 -14.07 -9.46 19.81
N GLU A 386 -14.33 -10.76 19.93
CA GLU A 386 -14.79 -11.36 21.18
C GLU A 386 -13.81 -11.16 22.34
N SER A 387 -12.51 -11.33 22.06
CA SER A 387 -11.45 -11.14 23.06
C SER A 387 -11.33 -9.69 23.50
N ILE A 388 -11.45 -8.74 22.56
CA ILE A 388 -11.45 -7.30 22.86
C ILE A 388 -12.64 -6.93 23.73
N LEU A 389 -13.83 -7.42 23.39
CA LEU A 389 -15.06 -7.15 24.15
C LEU A 389 -15.11 -7.83 25.52
N SER A 390 -14.14 -8.70 25.81
CA SER A 390 -13.97 -9.34 27.13
C SER A 390 -12.74 -8.80 27.88
N HIS A 391 -12.06 -7.78 27.35
CA HIS A 391 -10.87 -7.20 27.96
C HIS A 391 -11.23 -6.34 29.19
N GLU A 392 -10.31 -6.25 30.17
CA GLU A 392 -10.52 -5.48 31.42
C GLU A 392 -10.83 -3.99 31.21
N ASN A 393 -10.47 -3.44 30.05
CA ASN A 393 -10.63 -2.03 29.70
C ASN A 393 -11.71 -1.80 28.63
N VAL A 394 -12.60 -2.78 28.41
CA VAL A 394 -13.64 -2.72 27.36
C VAL A 394 -14.53 -1.48 27.50
N ASP A 395 -14.78 -1.00 28.71
CA ASP A 395 -15.61 0.19 28.94
C ASP A 395 -15.03 1.44 28.26
N THR A 396 -13.70 1.61 28.26
CA THR A 396 -13.04 2.72 27.56
C THR A 396 -13.26 2.64 26.06
N LEU A 397 -13.17 1.44 25.48
CA LEU A 397 -13.44 1.19 24.06
C LEU A 397 -14.91 1.49 23.73
N VAL A 398 -15.84 0.94 24.49
CA VAL A 398 -17.29 1.07 24.27
C VAL A 398 -17.72 2.53 24.40
N ASN A 399 -17.25 3.24 25.43
CA ASN A 399 -17.51 4.67 25.60
C ASN A 399 -17.01 5.45 24.38
N LYS A 400 -15.80 5.15 23.88
CA LYS A 400 -15.28 5.83 22.70
C LYS A 400 -16.06 5.50 21.42
N MET A 401 -16.49 4.26 21.25
CA MET A 401 -17.38 3.87 20.13
C MET A 401 -18.69 4.66 20.19
N CYS A 402 -19.30 4.78 21.36
CA CYS A 402 -20.52 5.54 21.58
C CYS A 402 -20.35 7.03 21.23
N GLU A 403 -19.29 7.68 21.74
CA GLU A 403 -18.96 9.07 21.40
C GLU A 403 -18.86 9.26 19.89
N LEU A 404 -18.11 8.37 19.21
CA LEU A 404 -17.91 8.45 17.76
C LEU A 404 -19.22 8.29 16.97
N CYS A 405 -20.08 7.36 17.37
CA CYS A 405 -21.38 7.15 16.74
C CYS A 405 -22.25 8.41 16.80
N GLU A 406 -22.18 9.16 17.89
CA GLU A 406 -22.97 10.38 18.06
C GLU A 406 -22.40 11.57 17.32
N GLU A 407 -21.09 11.82 17.48
CA GLU A 407 -20.38 12.93 16.83
C GLU A 407 -20.53 12.87 15.32
N ASN A 408 -20.49 11.67 14.76
CA ASN A 408 -20.48 11.44 13.31
C ASN A 408 -21.79 10.86 12.77
N LYS A 409 -22.81 10.67 13.64
CA LYS A 409 -24.12 10.10 13.29
C LYS A 409 -24.02 8.77 12.54
N PHE A 410 -23.19 7.85 13.03
CA PHE A 410 -23.06 6.53 12.45
C PHE A 410 -24.33 5.71 12.68
N ALA A 411 -24.82 5.08 11.62
CA ALA A 411 -25.94 4.14 11.71
C ALA A 411 -25.49 2.76 12.20
N ALA A 412 -24.32 2.33 11.77
CA ALA A 412 -23.70 1.09 12.21
C ALA A 412 -22.19 1.24 12.40
N PHE A 413 -21.66 0.44 13.32
CA PHE A 413 -20.25 0.32 13.63
C PHE A 413 -19.86 -1.16 13.52
N ILE A 414 -18.95 -1.47 12.60
CA ILE A 414 -18.52 -2.83 12.29
C ILE A 414 -17.06 -3.01 12.74
N LEU A 415 -16.81 -4.03 13.55
CA LEU A 415 -15.48 -4.45 13.96
C LEU A 415 -15.12 -5.73 13.19
N MET A 416 -14.06 -5.73 12.40
CA MET A 416 -13.57 -6.93 11.71
C MET A 416 -12.27 -7.39 12.36
N GLY A 417 -12.32 -8.43 13.19
CA GLY A 417 -11.17 -9.00 13.86
C GLY A 417 -10.37 -9.94 12.96
N SER A 418 -9.06 -9.93 13.13
CA SER A 418 -8.09 -10.83 12.50
C SER A 418 -7.06 -11.22 13.55
N TYR A 419 -6.88 -12.51 13.80
CA TYR A 419 -6.03 -12.98 14.90
C TYR A 419 -5.44 -14.37 14.62
N MET A 420 -4.47 -14.77 15.43
CA MET A 420 -3.79 -16.07 15.31
C MET A 420 -4.02 -16.92 16.56
N ILE A 421 -4.43 -18.18 16.39
CA ILE A 421 -4.46 -19.19 17.46
C ILE A 421 -3.60 -20.36 16.99
N ASN A 422 -2.57 -20.72 17.76
CA ASN A 422 -1.65 -21.81 17.41
C ASN A 422 -1.13 -21.70 15.96
N TYR A 423 -0.80 -20.48 15.54
CA TYR A 423 -0.36 -20.15 14.19
C TYR A 423 -1.43 -20.29 13.09
N VAL A 424 -2.67 -20.64 13.40
CA VAL A 424 -3.78 -20.63 12.45
C VAL A 424 -4.42 -19.25 12.44
N PHE A 425 -4.64 -18.71 11.24
CA PHE A 425 -5.26 -17.40 11.05
C PHE A 425 -6.78 -17.50 11.12
N HIS A 426 -7.39 -16.63 11.91
CA HIS A 426 -8.82 -16.58 12.15
C HIS A 426 -9.35 -15.16 11.96
N LYS A 427 -10.65 -15.05 11.67
CA LYS A 427 -11.36 -13.78 11.58
C LYS A 427 -12.72 -13.86 12.25
N ASP A 428 -13.12 -12.78 12.88
CA ASP A 428 -14.47 -12.62 13.40
C ASP A 428 -14.99 -11.21 13.10
N ILE A 429 -16.29 -11.01 13.27
CA ILE A 429 -16.94 -9.73 13.03
C ILE A 429 -17.91 -9.42 14.15
N GLY A 430 -17.88 -8.16 14.60
CA GLY A 430 -18.84 -7.58 15.53
C GLY A 430 -19.66 -6.50 14.85
N LEU A 431 -20.97 -6.54 15.03
CA LEU A 431 -21.91 -5.61 14.42
C LEU A 431 -22.66 -4.86 15.52
N LEU A 432 -22.50 -3.53 15.56
CA LEU A 432 -23.27 -2.64 16.41
C LEU A 432 -24.15 -1.76 15.55
N PHE A 433 -25.46 -1.81 15.77
CA PHE A 433 -26.43 -0.90 15.15
C PHE A 433 -26.78 0.19 16.15
N PHE A 434 -26.55 1.44 15.77
CA PHE A 434 -26.69 2.58 16.68
C PHE A 434 -28.01 3.32 16.51
N ASN A 435 -28.53 3.39 15.28
CA ASN A 435 -29.83 3.97 15.00
C ASN A 435 -30.65 3.05 14.07
N GLU A 436 -31.93 3.35 13.91
CA GLU A 436 -32.83 2.59 13.04
C GLU A 436 -32.70 3.00 11.56
N ASP A 437 -31.62 3.71 11.19
CA ASP A 437 -31.46 4.16 9.80
C ASP A 437 -31.19 3.04 8.83
N ILE A 438 -30.62 1.95 9.34
CA ILE A 438 -30.45 0.70 8.63
C ILE A 438 -31.36 -0.33 9.29
N THR A 439 -32.14 -1.05 8.49
CA THR A 439 -32.90 -2.20 9.00
C THR A 439 -31.90 -3.31 9.38
N LYS A 440 -31.57 -3.43 10.67
CA LYS A 440 -30.65 -4.44 11.23
C LYS A 440 -30.91 -5.82 10.62
N ASP A 441 -32.17 -6.25 10.62
CA ASP A 441 -32.56 -7.58 10.16
C ASP A 441 -32.27 -7.81 8.68
N LYS A 442 -32.44 -6.80 7.82
CA LYS A 442 -32.14 -6.93 6.39
C LYS A 442 -30.65 -7.09 6.14
N LEU A 443 -29.83 -6.21 6.71
CA LEU A 443 -28.37 -6.25 6.51
C LEU A 443 -27.81 -7.56 7.09
N LEU A 444 -28.27 -7.96 8.27
CA LEU A 444 -27.84 -9.19 8.90
C LEU A 444 -28.25 -10.43 8.07
N THR A 445 -29.49 -10.48 7.59
CA THR A 445 -29.97 -11.57 6.72
C THR A 445 -29.14 -11.65 5.44
N ALA A 446 -28.84 -10.52 4.81
CA ALA A 446 -28.03 -10.49 3.60
C ALA A 446 -26.58 -10.96 3.88
N LEU A 447 -25.98 -10.52 4.99
CA LEU A 447 -24.64 -10.95 5.40
C LEU A 447 -24.57 -12.47 5.67
N ILE A 448 -25.58 -13.02 6.34
CA ILE A 448 -25.66 -14.47 6.62
C ILE A 448 -25.86 -15.27 5.32
N ALA A 449 -26.67 -14.75 4.39
CA ALA A 449 -26.91 -15.40 3.09
C ALA A 449 -25.70 -15.33 2.15
N ASN A 450 -24.73 -14.45 2.41
CA ASN A 450 -23.55 -14.30 1.57
C ASN A 450 -22.57 -15.47 1.77
N GLN A 451 -22.56 -16.38 0.78
CA GLN A 451 -21.70 -17.56 0.76
C GLN A 451 -20.20 -17.22 0.74
N ASP A 452 -19.83 -16.03 0.27
CA ASP A 452 -18.44 -15.61 0.18
C ASP A 452 -17.85 -15.28 1.55
N ILE A 453 -18.56 -14.54 2.40
CA ILE A 453 -18.11 -14.28 3.78
C ILE A 453 -18.22 -15.54 4.66
N ASN A 454 -19.24 -16.37 4.41
CA ASN A 454 -19.51 -17.61 5.13
C ASN A 454 -19.51 -17.41 6.65
N LEU A 455 -20.51 -16.67 7.15
CA LEU A 455 -20.65 -16.36 8.57
C LEU A 455 -21.23 -17.52 9.37
N CYS A 456 -20.72 -17.71 10.59
CA CYS A 456 -21.35 -18.54 11.62
C CYS A 456 -21.58 -17.73 12.88
N GLU A 457 -22.76 -17.87 13.49
CA GLU A 457 -23.10 -17.14 14.71
C GLU A 457 -22.20 -17.56 15.89
N LYS A 458 -21.65 -16.58 16.60
CA LYS A 458 -20.90 -16.78 17.87
C LYS A 458 -21.71 -16.31 19.09
N GLY A 459 -22.76 -15.51 18.88
CA GLY A 459 -23.63 -14.96 19.92
C GLY A 459 -23.61 -13.44 19.92
N PHE A 460 -23.74 -12.82 21.09
CA PHE A 460 -23.72 -11.36 21.24
C PHE A 460 -23.08 -10.94 22.56
N LYS A 461 -22.63 -9.69 22.63
CA LYS A 461 -22.20 -9.03 23.87
C LYS A 461 -23.10 -7.84 24.16
N LYS A 462 -23.61 -7.78 25.39
CA LYS A 462 -24.32 -6.59 25.88
C LYS A 462 -23.30 -5.53 26.24
N ILE A 463 -23.50 -4.35 25.70
CA ILE A 463 -22.76 -3.13 26.05
C ILE A 463 -23.74 -2.10 26.59
N THR A 464 -23.24 -1.17 27.38
CA THR A 464 -24.01 -0.03 27.87
C THR A 464 -23.54 1.21 27.16
N CYS A 465 -24.45 1.90 26.47
CA CYS A 465 -24.20 3.16 25.81
C CYS A 465 -25.15 4.20 26.39
N LYS A 466 -24.63 5.18 27.14
CA LYS A 466 -25.45 6.21 27.83
C LYS A 466 -26.65 5.67 28.61
N ASN A 467 -26.44 4.60 29.38
CA ASN A 467 -27.48 3.91 30.17
C ASN A 467 -28.52 3.12 29.34
N GLU A 468 -28.38 3.05 28.02
CA GLU A 468 -29.13 2.12 27.17
C GLU A 468 -28.31 0.86 26.93
N SER A 469 -28.95 -0.30 27.11
CA SER A 469 -28.32 -1.58 26.78
C SER A 469 -28.45 -1.85 25.28
N ARG A 470 -27.31 -2.14 24.63
CA ARG A 470 -27.24 -2.48 23.22
C ARG A 470 -26.48 -3.79 23.03
N ASN A 471 -26.77 -4.50 21.96
CA ASN A 471 -26.07 -5.73 21.62
C ASN A 471 -25.07 -5.47 20.50
N ILE A 472 -23.85 -5.97 20.67
CA ILE A 472 -22.93 -6.22 19.57
C ILE A 472 -23.10 -7.68 19.17
N ASP A 473 -23.65 -7.92 17.99
CA ASP A 473 -23.81 -9.28 17.45
C ASP A 473 -22.44 -9.78 16.94
N LEU A 474 -22.09 -11.02 17.25
CA LEU A 474 -20.78 -11.61 16.98
C LEU A 474 -20.88 -12.81 16.04
N PHE A 475 -20.02 -12.85 15.03
CA PHE A 475 -19.96 -13.93 14.06
C PHE A 475 -18.50 -14.33 13.76
N GLN A 476 -18.30 -15.62 13.50
CA GLN A 476 -17.08 -16.15 12.92
C GLN A 476 -17.12 -15.91 11.40
N ILE A 477 -16.01 -15.43 10.83
CA ILE A 477 -15.81 -15.41 9.37
C ILE A 477 -15.03 -16.68 9.02
N ASN A 478 -15.65 -17.61 8.30
CA ASN A 478 -14.99 -18.86 7.89
C ASN A 478 -14.13 -18.68 6.64
N ASN A 479 -14.48 -17.74 5.75
CA ASN A 479 -13.60 -17.37 4.66
C ASN A 479 -12.53 -16.38 5.14
N THR A 480 -11.39 -16.89 5.58
CA THR A 480 -10.29 -16.06 6.12
C THR A 480 -9.67 -15.10 5.10
N SER A 481 -9.88 -15.32 3.79
CA SER A 481 -9.49 -14.39 2.73
C SER A 481 -10.42 -13.16 2.67
N TYR A 482 -11.64 -13.24 3.22
CA TYR A 482 -12.64 -12.18 3.16
C TYR A 482 -12.16 -10.92 3.88
N SER A 483 -12.09 -9.79 3.16
CA SER A 483 -11.48 -8.55 3.65
C SER A 483 -12.53 -7.44 3.76
N ARG A 484 -12.16 -6.34 4.43
CA ARG A 484 -12.97 -5.12 4.43
C ARG A 484 -13.27 -4.60 3.02
N LYS A 485 -12.35 -4.77 2.05
CA LYS A 485 -12.57 -4.40 0.65
C LYS A 485 -13.72 -5.21 0.01
N ARG A 486 -13.81 -6.51 0.32
CA ARG A 486 -14.91 -7.36 -0.15
C ARG A 486 -16.22 -7.02 0.54
N LEU A 487 -16.17 -6.71 1.84
CA LEU A 487 -17.33 -6.21 2.58
C LEU A 487 -17.84 -4.88 2.00
N GLU A 488 -16.95 -3.96 1.66
CA GLU A 488 -17.29 -2.69 0.99
C GLU A 488 -18.04 -2.94 -0.33
N CYS A 489 -17.49 -3.78 -1.22
CA CYS A 489 -18.16 -4.15 -2.48
C CYS A 489 -19.55 -4.78 -2.23
N PHE A 490 -19.66 -5.65 -1.24
CA PHE A 490 -20.91 -6.29 -0.87
C PHE A 490 -21.96 -5.27 -0.37
N LEU A 491 -21.57 -4.35 0.50
CA LEU A 491 -22.45 -3.30 1.01
C LEU A 491 -22.94 -2.38 -0.11
N ILE A 492 -22.07 -2.02 -1.06
CA ILE A 492 -22.45 -1.27 -2.26
C ILE A 492 -23.49 -2.05 -3.08
N ASN A 493 -23.29 -3.36 -3.27
CA ASN A 493 -24.19 -4.19 -4.07
C ASN A 493 -25.56 -4.41 -3.43
N ILE A 494 -25.65 -4.55 -2.10
CA ILE A 494 -26.95 -4.57 -1.40
C ILE A 494 -27.71 -3.27 -1.69
N ASN A 495 -27.02 -2.13 -1.62
CA ASN A 495 -27.65 -0.83 -1.85
C ASN A 495 -28.15 -0.70 -3.29
N LEU A 496 -27.39 -1.22 -4.27
CA LEU A 496 -27.79 -1.25 -5.68
C LEU A 496 -28.94 -2.23 -5.95
N MET A 497 -29.09 -3.31 -5.15
CA MET A 497 -30.23 -4.22 -5.25
C MET A 497 -31.56 -3.58 -4.82
N GLU A 498 -31.54 -2.54 -3.98
CA GLU A 498 -32.74 -1.74 -3.68
C GLU A 498 -33.10 -0.75 -4.83
N GLU A 499 -32.20 -0.50 -5.79
CA GLU A 499 -32.47 0.34 -6.98
C GLU A 499 -32.68 -0.45 -8.28
N LYS A 500 -32.13 -1.67 -8.42
CA LYS A 500 -32.29 -2.49 -9.62
C LYS A 500 -32.42 -3.98 -9.28
N THR A 501 -33.64 -4.50 -9.39
CA THR A 501 -33.86 -5.92 -9.68
C THR A 501 -33.44 -6.20 -11.12
N LYS A 502 -32.19 -6.69 -11.34
CA LYS A 502 -31.83 -7.62 -12.43
C LYS A 502 -30.37 -8.08 -12.34
N ASN A 503 -30.23 -9.41 -12.22
CA ASN A 503 -29.12 -10.31 -12.56
C ASN A 503 -27.69 -9.78 -12.54
N VAL A 504 -26.88 -10.31 -11.63
CA VAL A 504 -25.43 -10.32 -11.74
C VAL A 504 -24.96 -11.76 -11.59
N GLU A 505 -24.47 -12.35 -12.68
CA GLU A 505 -23.75 -13.63 -12.69
C GLU A 505 -22.31 -13.37 -12.24
N LEU A 506 -21.87 -14.09 -11.19
CA LEU A 506 -20.47 -14.18 -10.81
C LEU A 506 -19.76 -15.15 -11.75
N ILE A 507 -18.85 -14.66 -12.57
CA ILE A 507 -17.97 -15.46 -13.41
C ILE A 507 -16.84 -15.99 -12.52
N THR A 508 -16.80 -17.31 -12.32
CA THR A 508 -15.64 -18.02 -11.78
C THR A 508 -15.02 -18.85 -12.90
N SER A 509 -13.78 -18.57 -13.29
CA SER A 509 -13.00 -19.44 -14.18
C SER A 509 -11.85 -20.08 -13.39
N ASP A 510 -11.87 -21.42 -13.35
CA ASP A 510 -10.85 -22.28 -12.74
C ASP A 510 -9.96 -22.93 -13.82
N PHE A 511 -8.73 -23.29 -13.39
CA PHE A 511 -7.65 -24.06 -14.06
C PHE A 511 -6.78 -23.29 -15.10
N ILE A 512 -5.44 -23.39 -15.20
CA ILE A 512 -4.39 -24.36 -14.80
C ILE A 512 -3.14 -23.58 -14.34
N GLU A 513 -2.56 -23.82 -13.15
CA GLU A 513 -1.22 -23.28 -12.78
C GLU A 513 -0.53 -24.04 -11.62
N ASN A 514 -0.73 -25.35 -11.52
CA ASN A 514 -0.48 -26.10 -10.26
C ASN A 514 1.00 -26.29 -9.86
N GLU A 515 1.96 -26.29 -10.78
CA GLU A 515 3.34 -26.73 -10.46
C GLU A 515 4.19 -25.66 -9.76
N ILE A 516 4.08 -24.39 -10.17
CA ILE A 516 4.76 -23.26 -9.50
C ILE A 516 4.10 -22.98 -8.15
N LEU A 517 2.76 -23.03 -8.11
CA LEU A 517 1.97 -22.82 -6.91
C LEU A 517 2.30 -23.85 -5.83
N GLU A 518 2.41 -25.14 -6.17
CA GLU A 518 2.76 -26.19 -5.19
C GLU A 518 4.17 -26.05 -4.61
N LYS A 519 5.11 -25.50 -5.40
CA LYS A 519 6.49 -25.25 -4.96
C LYS A 519 6.60 -24.02 -4.05
N TYR A 520 5.74 -23.02 -4.21
CA TYR A 520 5.74 -21.82 -3.34
C TYR A 520 4.83 -21.97 -2.11
N ASP A 521 3.84 -22.88 -2.16
CA ASP A 521 2.94 -23.23 -1.06
C ASP A 521 3.58 -24.08 0.06
N ILE A 522 4.92 -24.16 0.10
CA ILE A 522 5.68 -24.83 1.18
C ILE A 522 5.28 -24.28 2.57
N PHE A 523 4.75 -23.05 2.61
CA PHE A 523 4.39 -22.35 3.83
C PHE A 523 3.05 -22.69 4.46
N SER A 524 1.96 -22.83 3.68
CA SER A 524 0.68 -23.26 4.25
C SER A 524 0.86 -24.63 4.91
N LYS A 525 1.73 -25.47 4.32
CA LYS A 525 2.17 -26.76 4.85
C LYS A 525 3.06 -26.63 6.10
N ALA A 526 4.01 -25.70 6.14
CA ALA A 526 4.86 -25.50 7.32
C ALA A 526 4.08 -24.96 8.54
N TYR A 527 3.10 -24.09 8.30
CA TYR A 527 2.21 -23.54 9.33
C TYR A 527 1.19 -24.56 9.85
N SER A 528 0.52 -25.30 8.96
CA SER A 528 -0.47 -26.33 9.33
C SER A 528 0.14 -27.51 10.09
N LEU A 529 1.42 -27.83 9.84
CA LEU A 529 2.10 -28.95 10.50
C LEU A 529 2.74 -28.60 11.85
N GLY A 530 2.69 -27.35 12.31
CA GLY A 530 3.31 -26.92 13.58
C GLY A 530 4.83 -27.18 13.67
N LYS A 531 5.49 -27.52 12.55
CA LYS A 531 6.91 -27.89 12.47
C LYS A 531 7.77 -26.65 12.25
N ILE A 532 7.67 -25.67 13.13
CA ILE A 532 8.58 -24.53 13.14
C ILE A 532 9.41 -24.63 14.42
N ARG A 533 10.54 -25.35 14.35
CA ARG A 533 11.56 -25.24 15.40
C ARG A 533 12.09 -23.81 15.35
N VAL A 534 11.93 -23.10 16.46
CA VAL A 534 12.40 -21.74 16.72
C VAL A 534 13.75 -21.51 16.05
N LEU A 535 13.75 -20.78 14.94
CA LEU A 535 14.98 -20.31 14.30
C LEU A 535 15.60 -19.28 15.23
N LEU A 536 16.82 -19.58 15.69
CA LEU A 536 17.62 -18.72 16.55
C LEU A 536 17.65 -17.27 16.03
N PRO A 537 17.69 -16.26 16.93
CA PRO A 537 17.64 -14.87 16.53
C PRO A 537 18.82 -14.54 15.61
N TRP A 538 18.52 -14.11 14.39
CA TRP A 538 19.51 -13.58 13.45
C TRP A 538 20.06 -12.27 14.03
N ARG A 539 21.18 -12.35 14.77
CA ARG A 539 21.87 -11.21 15.42
C ARG A 539 22.89 -10.52 14.50
N GLY A 540 22.58 -10.41 13.21
CA GLY A 540 23.37 -9.61 12.28
C GLY A 540 22.71 -8.26 12.05
N SER A 541 23.47 -7.16 12.08
CA SER A 541 22.99 -5.97 11.36
C SER A 541 22.84 -6.38 9.89
N PHE A 542 21.76 -5.95 9.22
CA PHE A 542 21.52 -6.22 7.79
C PHE A 542 22.73 -5.89 6.88
N ARG A 543 23.70 -5.12 7.37
CA ARG A 543 24.93 -4.70 6.68
C ARG A 543 26.14 -5.64 6.81
N LYS A 544 26.32 -6.33 7.94
CA LYS A 544 27.63 -6.97 8.23
C LYS A 544 27.93 -8.25 7.45
N ASN A 545 26.93 -8.98 6.96
CA ASN A 545 27.15 -10.35 6.44
C ASN A 545 27.36 -10.46 4.93
N LEU A 546 27.65 -9.36 4.21
CA LEU A 546 27.89 -9.42 2.76
C LEU A 546 29.31 -9.06 2.32
N ASP A 547 30.16 -8.58 3.23
CA ASP A 547 31.61 -8.47 2.97
C ASP A 547 32.36 -9.80 3.18
N ASP A 548 31.77 -10.76 3.92
CA ASP A 548 32.41 -12.05 4.23
C ASP A 548 32.23 -13.14 3.17
N SER A 549 31.51 -12.89 2.06
CA SER A 549 31.34 -13.87 0.98
C SER A 549 32.60 -14.11 0.13
N LYS A 550 33.75 -13.54 0.50
CA LYS A 550 35.06 -13.85 -0.10
C LYS A 550 35.79 -15.02 0.58
N LYS A 551 35.31 -15.59 1.69
CA LYS A 551 35.96 -16.75 2.33
C LYS A 551 35.16 -18.03 2.14
N LYS A 552 35.50 -18.78 1.09
CA LYS A 552 35.17 -20.21 0.95
C LYS A 552 35.72 -20.98 2.16
N LYS A 553 34.85 -21.66 2.90
CA LYS A 553 35.21 -22.92 3.58
C LYS A 553 34.11 -23.94 3.33
N TYR A 554 34.48 -24.95 2.55
CA TYR A 554 33.72 -26.18 2.36
C TYR A 554 33.53 -26.86 3.71
N ILE A 555 32.30 -27.27 4.03
CA ILE A 555 32.03 -28.28 5.05
C ILE A 555 31.31 -29.43 4.35
N LYS A 556 32.03 -30.53 4.16
CA LYS A 556 31.50 -31.85 3.83
C LYS A 556 30.72 -32.36 5.05
N PHE A 557 29.54 -32.92 4.84
CA PHE A 557 28.94 -33.86 5.79
C PHE A 557 28.87 -35.23 5.15
N ASN A 558 29.55 -36.18 5.77
CA ASN A 558 29.46 -37.61 5.48
C ASN A 558 28.14 -38.16 6.03
N SER A 559 27.64 -39.15 5.30
CA SER A 559 26.52 -40.03 5.62
C SER A 559 26.73 -40.84 6.89
N THR A 560 25.70 -40.89 7.73
CA THR A 560 25.10 -42.11 8.30
C THR A 560 23.68 -41.80 8.71
#